data_AF-A0A943XNU5-F1
#
_entry.id   AF-A0A943XNU5-F1
#
_cell.length_a   1.000
_cell.length_b   1.000
_cell.length_c   1.000
_cell.angle_alpha   90.00
_cell.angle_beta   90.00
_cell.angle_gamma   90.00
#
_symmetry.space_group_name_H-M   'P 1'
#
loop_
_entity.id
_entity.type
_entity.pdbx_description
1 polymer ?
#
loop_
_entity_poly.entity_id
_entity_poly.type
_entity_poly.pdbx_seq_one_letter_code
_entity_poly.pdbx_strand_id
1 'polypeptide(L)'
;MTTDQKNRCHAIIHTSAAAAGAGNVVPIPGVGAAADMAVLTSMAIALAAVFGQELSGAAARGAAYAALKRLIIKQPAKYAVKECGKIITFLGSAIAAIVSVGLAEAAGWQLAYEFDRKGLYNGSRMLH
;
A
#
# COMPACT_ATOMS: atom_id res chain seq x y z
N MET A 1 10.20 13.63 7.42
CA MET A 1 9.99 12.43 8.25
C MET A 1 11.17 12.24 9.20
N THR A 2 10.93 12.12 10.50
CA THR A 2 11.96 11.82 11.49
C THR A 2 12.37 10.34 11.44
N THR A 3 13.48 9.98 12.10
CA THR A 3 13.93 8.58 12.21
C THR A 3 12.87 7.69 12.87
N ASP A 4 12.23 8.17 13.94
CA ASP A 4 11.17 7.42 14.64
C ASP A 4 9.94 7.21 13.76
N GLN A 5 9.51 8.25 13.03
CA GLN A 5 8.41 8.13 12.08
C GLN A 5 8.75 7.14 10.97
N LYS A 6 9.99 7.19 10.44
CA LYS A 6 10.45 6.25 9.41
C LYS A 6 10.40 4.81 9.89
N ASN A 7 10.88 4.55 11.10
CA ASN A 7 10.89 3.21 11.70
C ASN A 7 9.47 2.68 11.93
N ARG A 8 8.56 3.52 12.42
CA ARG A 8 7.14 3.16 12.61
C ARG A 8 6.46 2.89 11.27
N CYS A 9 6.67 3.75 10.26
CA CYS A 9 6.18 3.54 8.91
C CYS A 9 6.70 2.21 8.33
N HIS A 10 8.00 1.94 8.43
CA HIS A 10 8.59 0.69 7.94
C HIS A 10 7.92 -0.54 8.56
N ALA A 11 7.75 -0.55 9.89
CA ALA A 11 7.09 -1.67 10.58
C ALA A 11 5.64 -1.87 10.12
N ILE A 12 4.85 -0.78 10.01
CA ILE A 12 3.46 -0.83 9.55
C ILE A 12 3.37 -1.35 8.11
N ILE A 13 4.22 -0.83 7.22
CA ILE A 13 4.23 -1.16 5.79
C ILE A 13 4.63 -2.62 5.61
N HIS A 14 5.72 -3.05 6.25
CA HIS A 14 6.25 -4.39 6.10
C HIS A 14 5.28 -5.46 6.62
N THR A 15 4.69 -5.23 7.79
CA THR A 15 3.69 -6.16 8.37
C THR A 15 2.41 -6.22 7.55
N SER A 16 1.92 -5.08 7.05
CA SER A 16 0.73 -5.03 6.18
C SER A 16 1.00 -5.71 4.83
N ALA A 17 2.17 -5.51 4.24
CA ALA A 17 2.55 -6.16 3.00
C ALA A 17 2.65 -7.68 3.16
N ALA A 18 3.27 -8.15 4.26
CA ALA A 18 3.30 -9.58 4.59
C ALA A 18 1.89 -10.16 4.76
N ALA A 19 0.97 -9.42 5.42
CA ALA A 19 -0.42 -9.84 5.59
C ALA A 19 -1.18 -9.93 4.24
N ALA A 20 -0.98 -8.96 3.34
CA ALA A 20 -1.54 -8.99 1.98
C ALA A 20 -0.98 -10.17 1.16
N GLY A 21 0.32 -10.45 1.28
CA GLY A 21 0.95 -11.63 0.67
C GLY A 21 0.37 -12.94 1.19
N ALA A 22 0.19 -13.06 2.50
CA ALA A 22 -0.38 -14.25 3.14
C ALA A 22 -1.86 -14.48 2.79
N GLY A 23 -2.65 -13.41 2.65
CA GLY A 23 -4.07 -13.48 2.26
C GLY A 23 -4.28 -14.06 0.85
N ASN A 24 -3.27 -14.04 0.00
CA ASN A 24 -3.30 -14.54 -1.37
C ASN A 24 -2.78 -15.99 -1.53
N VAL A 25 -2.47 -16.68 -0.43
CA VAL A 25 -1.95 -18.07 -0.46
C VAL A 25 -2.99 -19.08 -0.98
N VAL A 26 -4.29 -18.80 -0.79
CA VAL A 26 -5.39 -19.62 -1.33
C VAL A 26 -6.08 -18.83 -2.45
N PRO A 27 -6.02 -19.27 -3.72
CA PRO A 27 -6.58 -18.55 -4.85
C PRO A 27 -8.11 -18.72 -4.92
N ILE A 28 -8.84 -18.05 -4.02
CA ILE A 28 -10.30 -17.92 -4.11
C ILE A 28 -10.62 -16.60 -4.83
N PRO A 29 -11.26 -16.65 -6.01
CA PRO A 29 -11.63 -15.45 -6.75
C PRO A 29 -12.43 -14.47 -5.88
N GLY A 30 -11.97 -13.22 -5.80
CA GLY A 30 -12.62 -12.13 -5.05
C GLY A 30 -12.25 -12.01 -3.57
N VAL A 31 -11.86 -13.10 -2.89
CA VAL A 31 -11.50 -13.06 -1.45
C VAL A 31 -10.17 -12.36 -1.22
N GLY A 32 -9.16 -12.68 -2.02
CA GLY A 32 -7.84 -12.02 -1.93
C GLY A 32 -7.94 -10.50 -2.12
N ALA A 33 -8.72 -10.04 -3.09
CA ALA A 33 -8.91 -8.61 -3.35
C ALA A 33 -9.62 -7.87 -2.20
N ALA A 34 -10.61 -8.49 -1.55
CA ALA A 34 -11.29 -7.89 -0.41
C ALA A 34 -10.37 -7.82 0.82
N ALA A 35 -9.61 -8.89 1.09
CA ALA A 35 -8.62 -8.92 2.17
C ALA A 35 -7.51 -7.89 1.95
N ASP A 36 -6.95 -7.80 0.75
CA ASP A 36 -5.93 -6.82 0.38
C ASP A 36 -6.43 -5.38 0.58
N MET A 37 -7.66 -5.10 0.15
CA MET A 37 -8.25 -3.77 0.36
C MET A 37 -8.43 -3.43 1.84
N ALA A 38 -8.82 -4.40 2.68
CA ALA A 38 -8.93 -4.18 4.12
C ALA A 38 -7.55 -3.88 4.73
N VAL A 39 -6.54 -4.68 4.40
CA VAL A 39 -5.16 -4.52 4.89
C VAL A 39 -4.55 -3.18 4.46
N LEU A 40 -4.71 -2.81 3.18
CA LEU A 40 -4.20 -1.54 2.66
C LEU A 40 -4.94 -0.33 3.28
N THR A 41 -6.23 -0.48 3.57
CA THR A 41 -7.01 0.55 4.28
C THR A 41 -6.49 0.73 5.71
N SER A 42 -6.28 -0.36 6.46
CA SER A 42 -5.74 -0.27 7.83
C SER A 42 -4.32 0.29 7.82
N MET A 43 -3.49 -0.08 6.84
CA MET A 43 -2.16 0.49 6.64
C MET A 43 -2.24 2.00 6.42
N ALA A 44 -3.17 2.48 5.59
CA ALA A 44 -3.35 3.91 5.35
C ALA A 44 -3.75 4.68 6.61
N ILE A 45 -4.65 4.13 7.44
CA ILE A 45 -5.05 4.72 8.72
C ILE A 45 -3.85 4.76 9.69
N ALA A 46 -3.13 3.64 9.83
CA ALA A 46 -2.00 3.53 10.73
C ALA A 46 -0.85 4.47 10.33
N LEU A 47 -0.57 4.62 9.03
CA LEU A 47 0.40 5.57 8.53
C LEU A 47 -0.01 7.02 8.81
N ALA A 48 -1.27 7.38 8.60
CA ALA A 48 -1.77 8.72 8.91
C ALA A 48 -1.54 9.07 10.39
N ALA A 49 -1.79 8.11 11.29
CA ALA A 49 -1.58 8.29 12.73
C ALA A 49 -0.11 8.52 13.12
N VAL A 50 0.88 8.00 12.37
CA VAL A 50 2.31 8.27 12.61
C VAL A 50 2.64 9.77 12.43
N PHE A 51 1.88 10.45 11.58
CA PHE A 51 2.01 11.88 11.29
C PHE A 51 1.00 12.74 12.04
N GLY A 52 0.27 12.17 13.02
CA GLY A 52 -0.77 12.88 13.79
C GLY A 52 -2.00 13.26 12.97
N GLN A 53 -2.24 12.58 11.83
CA GLN A 53 -3.42 12.80 11.01
C GLN A 53 -4.48 11.73 11.32
N GLU A 54 -5.74 12.15 11.44
CA GLU A 54 -6.87 11.23 11.51
C GLU A 54 -7.51 11.06 10.14
N LEU A 55 -7.81 9.82 9.77
CA LEU A 55 -8.36 9.48 8.47
C LEU A 55 -9.58 8.58 8.63
N SER A 56 -10.73 8.99 8.09
CA SER A 56 -11.92 8.15 8.07
C SER A 56 -11.69 6.91 7.21
N GLY A 57 -12.38 5.80 7.49
CA GLY A 57 -12.23 4.56 6.71
C GLY A 57 -12.46 4.74 5.21
N ALA A 58 -13.39 5.63 4.82
CA ALA A 58 -13.64 5.95 3.41
C ALA A 58 -12.48 6.73 2.77
N ALA A 59 -11.92 7.73 3.48
CA ALA A 59 -10.76 8.48 3.00
C ALA A 59 -9.51 7.60 2.93
N ALA A 60 -9.33 6.69 3.89
CA ALA A 60 -8.25 5.70 3.91
C ALA A 60 -8.34 4.73 2.73
N ARG A 61 -9.52 4.19 2.43
CA ARG A 61 -9.76 3.37 1.24
C ARG A 61 -9.42 4.11 -0.04
N GLY A 62 -9.88 5.37 -0.15
CA GLY A 62 -9.58 6.21 -1.30
C GLY A 62 -8.08 6.47 -1.48
N ALA A 63 -7.37 6.76 -0.38
CA ALA A 63 -5.93 6.98 -0.39
C ALA A 63 -5.14 5.71 -0.74
N ALA A 64 -5.48 4.57 -0.15
CA ALA A 64 -4.90 3.28 -0.47
C ALA A 64 -5.08 2.93 -1.96
N TYR A 65 -6.30 3.11 -2.49
CA TYR A 65 -6.61 2.85 -3.89
C TYR A 65 -5.89 3.82 -4.84
N ALA A 66 -5.77 5.10 -4.47
CA ALA A 66 -5.03 6.08 -5.24
C ALA A 66 -3.51 5.76 -5.28
N ALA A 67 -2.93 5.36 -4.15
CA ALA A 67 -1.53 4.94 -4.07
C ALA A 67 -1.28 3.70 -4.95
N LEU A 68 -2.17 2.71 -4.87
CA LEU A 68 -2.11 1.50 -5.70
C LEU A 68 -2.21 1.83 -7.20
N LYS A 69 -3.20 2.65 -7.59
CA LYS A 69 -3.37 3.10 -8.98
C LYS A 69 -2.13 3.79 -9.53
N ARG A 70 -1.48 4.65 -8.74
CA ARG A 70 -0.27 5.36 -9.17
C ARG A 70 0.87 4.41 -9.47
N LEU A 71 0.99 3.31 -8.73
CA LEU A 71 1.99 2.29 -9.01
C LEU A 71 1.65 1.51 -10.26
N ILE A 72 0.40 1.06 -10.41
CA ILE A 72 -0.04 0.32 -11.61
C ILE A 72 0.15 1.16 -12.88
N ILE A 73 -0.13 2.47 -12.82
CA ILE A 73 0.03 3.38 -13.96
C ILE A 73 1.51 3.67 -14.25
N LYS A 74 2.36 3.76 -13.23
CA LYS A 74 3.81 4.03 -13.38
C LYS A 74 4.61 2.78 -13.76
N GLN A 75 4.12 1.58 -13.43
CA GLN A 75 4.67 0.33 -13.91
C GLN A 75 4.35 0.25 -15.41
N PRO A 76 5.34 0.09 -16.30
CA PRO A 76 5.07 -0.01 -17.73
C PRO A 76 4.10 -1.18 -17.95
N ALA A 77 2.92 -0.91 -18.51
CA ALA A 77 1.85 -1.91 -18.71
C ALA A 77 2.32 -3.19 -19.43
N LYS A 78 3.46 -3.12 -20.16
CA LYS A 78 4.16 -4.25 -20.77
C LYS A 78 4.76 -5.25 -19.76
N TYR A 79 5.13 -4.86 -18.54
CA TYR A 79 5.66 -5.78 -17.54
C TYR A 79 4.54 -6.54 -16.82
N ALA A 80 3.49 -5.84 -16.38
CA ALA A 80 2.35 -6.48 -15.72
C ALA A 80 1.61 -7.43 -16.65
N VAL A 81 1.29 -7.04 -17.89
CA VAL A 81 0.48 -7.89 -18.79
C VAL A 81 1.26 -9.09 -19.34
N LYS A 82 2.57 -8.93 -19.59
CA LYS A 82 3.39 -9.97 -20.24
C LYS A 82 3.89 -11.04 -19.25
N GLU A 83 4.17 -10.64 -18.01
CA GLU A 83 4.48 -11.57 -16.92
C GLU A 83 3.20 -12.17 -16.33
N CYS A 84 2.16 -11.38 -16.03
CA CYS A 84 0.89 -11.95 -15.57
C CYS A 84 0.26 -12.87 -16.63
N GLY A 85 0.33 -12.55 -17.92
CA GLY A 85 -0.20 -13.41 -18.98
C GLY A 85 0.48 -14.78 -19.15
N LYS A 86 1.73 -14.94 -18.64
CA LYS A 86 2.47 -16.22 -18.66
C LYS A 86 2.49 -16.92 -17.29
N ILE A 87 2.35 -16.15 -16.21
CA ILE A 87 2.38 -16.63 -14.81
C ILE A 87 0.99 -17.09 -14.34
N ILE A 88 -0.08 -16.45 -14.81
CA ILE A 88 -1.48 -16.84 -14.54
C ILE A 88 -1.76 -18.27 -15.00
N THR A 89 -1.04 -18.76 -16.01
CA THR A 89 -1.28 -20.08 -16.62
C THR A 89 -0.47 -21.24 -16.02
N PHE A 90 0.57 -21.01 -15.19
CA PHE A 90 1.43 -22.12 -14.72
C PHE A 90 2.03 -22.01 -13.30
N LEU A 91 2.04 -20.84 -12.62
CA LEU A 91 2.74 -20.63 -11.34
C LEU A 91 1.90 -19.82 -10.32
N GLY A 92 0.63 -20.21 -10.17
CA GLY A 92 -0.51 -19.37 -9.75
C GLY A 92 -0.73 -18.99 -8.28
N SER A 93 0.28 -18.86 -7.41
CA SER A 93 0.04 -18.24 -6.07
C SER A 93 1.27 -17.56 -5.47
N ALA A 94 2.45 -18.20 -5.52
CA ALA A 94 3.66 -17.67 -4.90
C ALA A 94 4.17 -16.38 -5.57
N ILE A 95 4.14 -16.30 -6.91
CA ILE A 95 4.59 -15.09 -7.63
C ILE A 95 3.57 -13.97 -7.48
N ALA A 96 2.27 -14.29 -7.44
CA ALA A 96 1.22 -13.32 -7.15
C ALA A 96 1.40 -12.72 -5.74
N ALA A 97 1.71 -13.55 -4.74
CA ALA A 97 1.99 -13.07 -3.39
C ALA A 97 3.24 -12.17 -3.33
N ILE A 98 4.33 -12.51 -4.02
CA ILE A 98 5.55 -11.70 -4.06
C ILE A 98 5.29 -10.33 -4.71
N VAL A 99 4.56 -10.31 -5.83
CA VAL A 99 4.18 -9.07 -6.50
C VAL A 99 3.24 -8.25 -5.63
N SER A 100 2.29 -8.88 -4.93
CA SER A 100 1.40 -8.21 -3.97
C SER A 100 2.16 -7.59 -2.80
N VAL A 101 3.14 -8.29 -2.21
CA VAL A 101 4.00 -7.76 -1.14
C VAL A 101 4.77 -6.54 -1.63
N GLY A 102 5.47 -6.66 -2.77
CA GLY A 102 6.26 -5.56 -3.32
C GLY A 102 5.40 -4.34 -3.70
N LEU A 103 4.21 -4.56 -4.25
CA LEU A 103 3.28 -3.50 -4.61
C LEU A 103 2.66 -2.84 -3.36
N ALA A 104 2.36 -3.61 -2.33
CA ALA A 104 1.87 -3.11 -1.04
C ALA A 104 2.94 -2.29 -0.31
N GLU A 105 4.20 -2.77 -0.28
CA GLU A 105 5.31 -2.01 0.32
C GLU A 105 5.54 -0.68 -0.42
N ALA A 106 5.59 -0.72 -1.76
CA ALA A 106 5.73 0.48 -2.56
C ALA A 106 4.55 1.46 -2.36
N ALA A 107 3.32 0.95 -2.22
CA ALA A 107 2.14 1.78 -2.02
C ALA A 107 2.16 2.43 -0.63
N GLY A 108 2.53 1.65 0.39
CA GLY A 108 2.71 2.12 1.75
C GLY A 108 3.76 3.22 1.85
N TRP A 109 4.90 3.05 1.18
CA TRP A 109 5.95 4.07 1.16
C TRP A 109 5.50 5.35 0.44
N GLN A 110 4.86 5.24 -0.74
CA GLN A 110 4.26 6.39 -1.42
C GLN A 110 3.33 7.18 -0.49
N LEU A 111 2.46 6.46 0.21
CA LEU A 111 1.47 7.06 1.09
C LEU A 111 2.11 7.72 2.32
N ALA A 112 3.12 7.09 2.92
CA ALA A 112 3.88 7.66 4.04
C ALA A 112 4.56 8.99 3.65
N TYR A 113 5.16 9.06 2.45
CA TYR A 113 5.75 10.31 1.95
C TYR A 113 4.70 11.39 1.68
N GLU A 114 3.49 11.02 1.25
CA GLU A 114 2.40 11.99 1.09
C GLU A 114 1.94 12.58 2.41
N PHE A 115 1.79 11.76 3.46
CA PHE A 115 1.40 12.23 4.79
C PHE A 115 2.49 13.08 5.43
N ASP A 116 3.77 12.68 5.31
CA ASP A 116 4.91 13.49 5.73
C ASP A 116 4.88 14.87 5.06
N ARG A 117 4.71 14.90 3.73
CA ARG A 117 4.65 16.16 2.97
C ARG A 117 3.46 17.03 3.40
N LYS A 118 2.27 16.43 3.56
CA LYS A 118 1.07 17.17 4.00
C LYS A 118 1.21 17.72 5.42
N GLY A 119 1.80 16.94 6.34
CA GLY A 119 2.09 17.37 7.70
C GLY A 119 3.02 18.59 7.74
N LEU A 120 4.09 18.58 6.93
CA LEU A 120 5.00 19.72 6.79
C LEU A 120 4.28 20.98 6.27
N TYR A 121 3.45 20.86 5.24
CA TYR A 121 2.67 21.98 4.71
C TYR A 121 1.70 22.59 5.74
N ASN A 122 1.06 21.76 6.57
CA ASN A 122 0.11 22.23 7.56
C ASN A 122 0.81 22.95 8.73
N GLY A 123 2.01 22.49 9.11
CA GLY A 123 2.85 23.16 10.11
C GLY A 123 3.36 24.53 9.67
N SER A 124 3.77 24.68 8.40
CA SER A 124 4.22 25.96 7.86
C SER A 124 3.11 27.01 7.72
N ARG A 125 1.85 26.60 7.56
CA ARG A 125 0.70 27.52 7.49
C ARG A 125 0.27 28.08 8.85
N MET A 126 0.60 27.43 9.97
CA MET A 126 0.31 27.95 11.31
C MET A 126 1.32 29.00 11.79
N LEU A 127 2.38 29.26 11.02
CA LEU A 127 3.43 30.25 11.33
C LEU A 127 3.25 31.59 10.59
N HIS A 128 2.14 31.76 9.84
CA HIS A 128 1.70 33.02 9.23
C HIS A 128 0.27 33.33 9.68
#